data_AF-A0A1I9GAT8-F1
#
_entry.id   AF-A0A1I9GAT8-F1
#
_cell.length_a   1.000
_cell.length_b   1.000
_cell.length_c   1.000
_cell.angle_alpha   90.00
_cell.angle_beta   90.00
_cell.angle_gamma   90.00
#
_symmetry.space_group_name_H-M   'P 1'
#
loop_
_entity.id
_entity.type
_entity.pdbx_description
1 polymer ?
#
loop_
_entity_poly.entity_id
_entity_poly.type
_entity_poly.pdbx_seq_one_letter_code
_entity_poly.pdbx_strand_id
1 'polypeptide(L)'
;DIVPALELANKYRKPIVIVAEDVDGEALTTLVLNRLKVGLQVAAVKAPGFGDNRKNTLKDMAIATGGTVFGDDANLLKIEDVQISDLGEAEEVSITKDDTLILRGKV
;
A
#
# COMPACT_ATOMS: atom_id res chain seq x y z
N ASP A 1 9.15 -1.29 9.16
CA ASP A 1 8.90 -2.68 8.68
C ASP A 1 7.46 -2.78 8.13
N ILE A 2 7.20 -3.54 7.07
CA ILE A 2 5.85 -3.68 6.44
C ILE A 2 5.06 -4.90 6.96
N VAL A 3 5.69 -5.78 7.74
CA VAL A 3 5.08 -7.02 8.25
C VAL A 3 3.71 -6.79 8.91
N PRO A 4 3.51 -5.76 9.76
CA PRO A 4 2.20 -5.53 10.38
C PRO A 4 1.04 -5.33 9.38
N ALA A 5 1.30 -4.64 8.25
CA ALA A 5 0.30 -4.47 7.20
C ALA A 5 -0.05 -5.80 6.51
N LEU A 6 0.95 -6.68 6.32
CA LEU A 6 0.74 -8.01 5.73
C LEU A 6 -0.03 -8.94 6.67
N GLU A 7 0.23 -8.86 7.97
CA GLU A 7 -0.51 -9.61 8.99
C GLU A 7 -1.98 -9.20 9.02
N LEU A 8 -2.28 -7.90 8.94
CA LEU A 8 -3.66 -7.39 8.82
C LEU A 8 -4.34 -7.94 7.56
N ALA A 9 -3.71 -7.81 6.39
CA ALA A 9 -4.27 -8.33 5.14
C ALA A 9 -4.57 -9.83 5.21
N ASN A 10 -3.65 -10.62 5.79
CA ASN A 10 -3.84 -12.05 5.99
C ASN A 10 -4.98 -12.36 6.98
N LYS A 11 -5.05 -11.63 8.11
CA LYS A 11 -6.09 -11.79 9.14
C LYS A 11 -7.49 -11.55 8.56
N TYR A 12 -7.66 -10.52 7.75
CA TYR A 12 -8.95 -10.20 7.11
C TYR A 12 -9.19 -10.94 5.80
N ARG A 13 -8.22 -11.74 5.33
CA ARG A 13 -8.29 -12.48 4.06
C ARG A 13 -8.62 -11.56 2.87
N LYS A 14 -8.02 -10.37 2.85
CA LYS A 14 -8.19 -9.38 1.78
C LYS A 14 -6.89 -9.21 1.00
N PRO A 15 -6.96 -9.02 -0.33
CA PRO A 15 -5.80 -8.59 -1.10
C PRO A 15 -5.29 -7.24 -0.59
N ILE A 16 -3.98 -7.00 -0.70
CA ILE A 16 -3.37 -5.71 -0.34
C ILE A 16 -2.46 -5.21 -1.46
N VAL A 17 -2.54 -3.91 -1.73
CA VAL A 17 -1.67 -3.22 -2.69
C VAL A 17 -0.87 -2.17 -1.94
N ILE A 18 0.45 -2.24 -2.06
CA ILE A 18 1.38 -1.29 -1.44
C ILE A 18 1.81 -0.27 -2.48
N VAL A 19 1.62 1.01 -2.19
CA VAL A 19 2.07 2.13 -3.03
C VAL A 19 3.13 2.89 -2.24
N ALA A 20 4.38 2.90 -2.72
CA ALA A 20 5.50 3.50 -2.00
C ALA A 20 6.49 4.17 -2.96
N GLU A 21 7.33 5.07 -2.45
CA GLU A 21 8.43 5.65 -3.24
C GLU A 21 9.33 4.57 -3.85
N ASP A 22 9.77 3.63 -3.02
CA ASP A 22 10.46 2.43 -3.46
C ASP A 22 10.14 1.25 -2.55
N VAL A 23 10.32 0.04 -3.09
CA VAL A 23 10.16 -1.23 -2.36
C VAL A 23 11.33 -2.13 -2.69
N ASP A 24 12.40 -2.03 -1.91
CA ASP A 24 13.68 -2.67 -2.18
C ASP A 24 14.13 -3.65 -1.08
N GLY A 25 15.11 -4.48 -1.45
CA GLY A 25 15.88 -5.32 -0.53
C GLY A 25 15.03 -6.31 0.27
N GLU A 26 15.06 -6.14 1.58
CA GLU A 26 14.39 -7.03 2.53
C GLU A 26 12.85 -6.95 2.44
N ALA A 27 12.30 -5.77 2.19
CA ALA A 27 10.85 -5.59 2.06
C ALA A 27 10.30 -6.35 0.84
N LEU A 28 10.96 -6.20 -0.31
CA LEU A 28 10.58 -6.92 -1.54
C LEU A 28 10.68 -8.44 -1.35
N THR A 29 11.76 -8.90 -0.72
CA THR A 29 11.95 -10.32 -0.41
C THR A 29 10.82 -10.86 0.48
N THR A 30 10.46 -10.11 1.52
CA THR A 30 9.36 -10.46 2.43
C THR A 30 8.02 -10.55 1.69
N LEU A 31 7.72 -9.63 0.78
CA LEU A 31 6.50 -9.68 -0.04
C LEU A 31 6.45 -10.92 -0.92
N VAL A 32 7.53 -11.20 -1.65
CA VAL A 32 7.62 -12.36 -2.55
C VAL A 32 7.46 -13.66 -1.76
N LEU A 33 8.12 -13.78 -0.61
CA LEU A 33 8.02 -14.96 0.25
C LEU A 33 6.61 -15.15 0.81
N ASN A 34 5.94 -14.10 1.27
CA ASN A 34 4.57 -14.18 1.78
C ASN A 34 3.58 -14.57 0.67
N ARG A 35 3.74 -14.03 -0.53
CA ARG A 35 2.92 -14.43 -1.69
C ARG A 35 3.09 -15.91 -2.03
N LEU A 36 4.33 -16.41 -2.07
CA LEU A 36 4.63 -17.78 -2.49
C LEU A 36 4.34 -18.84 -1.41
N LYS A 37 4.67 -18.55 -0.15
CA LYS A 37 4.58 -19.53 0.95
C LYS A 37 3.25 -19.50 1.68
N VAL A 38 2.69 -18.30 1.90
CA VAL A 38 1.47 -18.09 2.68
C VAL A 38 0.24 -17.97 1.77
N GLY A 39 0.45 -17.74 0.46
CA GLY A 39 -0.63 -17.50 -0.49
C GLY A 39 -1.27 -16.12 -0.33
N LEU A 40 -0.57 -15.18 0.31
CA LEU A 40 -1.07 -13.81 0.49
C LEU A 40 -1.18 -13.12 -0.87
N GLN A 41 -2.37 -12.57 -1.17
CA GLN A 41 -2.57 -11.78 -2.37
C GLN A 41 -2.03 -10.36 -2.15
N VAL A 42 -0.78 -10.16 -2.52
CA VAL A 42 -0.09 -8.88 -2.37
C VAL A 42 0.55 -8.42 -3.67
N ALA A 43 0.49 -7.12 -3.93
CA ALA A 43 1.23 -6.43 -4.97
C ALA A 43 1.87 -5.15 -4.41
N ALA A 44 2.97 -4.72 -5.01
CA ALA A 44 3.63 -3.46 -4.70
C ALA A 44 3.92 -2.70 -5.99
N VAL A 45 3.67 -1.40 -5.98
CA VAL A 45 3.89 -0.49 -7.11
C VAL A 45 4.56 0.79 -6.62
N LYS A 46 5.34 1.42 -7.50
CA LYS A 46 5.93 2.72 -7.17
C LYS A 46 4.87 3.80 -7.19
N ALA A 47 4.95 4.72 -6.25
CA ALA A 47 4.11 5.90 -6.20
C ALA A 47 4.40 6.78 -7.44
N PRO A 48 3.37 7.35 -8.08
CA PRO A 48 3.54 8.17 -9.27
C PRO A 48 4.22 9.51 -8.96
N GLY A 49 5.00 10.01 -9.92
CA GLY A 49 5.69 11.29 -9.81
C GLY A 49 6.93 11.25 -8.89
N PHE A 50 7.43 12.44 -8.54
CA PHE A 50 8.62 12.62 -7.71
C PHE A 50 8.46 13.84 -6.79
N GLY A 51 9.25 13.90 -5.71
CA GLY A 51 9.26 15.03 -4.76
C GLY A 51 7.86 15.35 -4.20
N ASP A 52 7.51 16.63 -4.17
CA ASP A 52 6.22 17.09 -3.65
C ASP A 52 5.03 16.62 -4.50
N ASN A 53 5.20 16.44 -5.82
CA ASN A 53 4.14 15.92 -6.67
C ASN A 53 3.74 14.49 -6.28
N ARG A 54 4.71 13.64 -5.93
CA ARG A 54 4.46 12.29 -5.41
C ARG A 54 3.72 12.32 -4.08
N LYS A 55 4.15 13.18 -3.15
CA LYS A 55 3.49 13.34 -1.84
C LYS A 55 2.04 13.77 -2.00
N ASN A 56 1.78 14.74 -2.87
CA ASN A 56 0.42 15.22 -3.15
C ASN A 56 -0.43 14.13 -3.81
N THR A 57 0.13 13.40 -4.78
CA THR A 57 -0.60 12.31 -5.46
C THR A 57 -0.94 11.18 -4.49
N LEU A 58 -0.02 10.81 -3.58
CA LEU A 58 -0.30 9.82 -2.52
C LEU A 58 -1.42 10.29 -1.59
N LYS A 59 -1.47 11.57 -1.23
CA LYS A 59 -2.55 12.13 -0.42
C LYS A 59 -3.89 12.09 -1.16
N ASP A 60 -3.90 12.41 -2.45
CA ASP A 60 -5.11 12.31 -3.27
C ASP A 60 -5.61 10.86 -3.37
N MET A 61 -4.70 9.89 -3.55
CA MET A 61 -5.04 8.47 -3.54
C MET A 61 -5.60 8.02 -2.18
N ALA A 62 -4.99 8.47 -1.09
CA ALA A 62 -5.45 8.17 0.26
C ALA A 62 -6.86 8.73 0.50
N ILE A 63 -7.12 9.99 0.14
CA ILE A 63 -8.45 10.60 0.22
C ILE A 63 -9.46 9.84 -0.64
N ALA A 64 -9.10 9.48 -1.87
CA ALA A 64 -9.99 8.78 -2.79
C ALA A 64 -10.36 7.35 -2.33
N THR A 65 -9.54 6.75 -1.46
CA THR A 65 -9.72 5.38 -0.96
C THR A 65 -10.04 5.30 0.54
N GLY A 66 -10.17 6.45 1.22
CA GLY A 66 -10.40 6.51 2.67
C GLY A 66 -9.21 6.04 3.51
N GLY A 67 -8.01 5.95 2.93
CA GLY A 67 -6.79 5.51 3.62
C GLY A 67 -5.95 6.67 4.17
N THR A 68 -4.83 6.30 4.80
CA THR A 68 -3.85 7.24 5.36
C THR A 68 -2.47 7.06 4.74
N VAL A 69 -1.75 8.16 4.50
CA VAL A 69 -0.36 8.14 4.04
C VAL A 69 0.58 8.02 5.24
N PHE A 70 1.40 6.97 5.25
CA PHE A 70 2.43 6.75 6.28
C PHE A 70 3.75 7.44 5.91
N GLY A 71 4.50 7.88 6.93
CA GLY A 71 5.84 8.47 6.72
C GLY A 71 5.83 9.79 5.94
N ASP A 72 4.80 10.61 6.12
CA ASP A 72 4.78 11.99 5.60
C ASP A 72 5.73 12.90 6.41
N ASP A 73 5.88 14.17 6.00
CA ASP A 73 6.83 15.10 6.64
C ASP A 73 6.58 15.31 8.13
N ALA A 74 5.37 15.01 8.62
CA ALA A 74 5.03 15.10 10.03
C ALA A 74 5.45 13.85 10.82
N ASN A 75 5.74 12.72 10.15
CA ASN A 75 6.12 11.42 10.72
C ASN A 75 5.23 10.98 11.90
N LEU A 76 3.96 11.40 11.89
CA LEU A 76 3.03 11.16 13.00
C LEU A 76 2.60 9.69 13.05
N LEU A 77 2.65 9.00 11.91
CA LEU A 77 2.21 7.63 11.76
C LEU A 77 3.35 6.77 11.20
N LYS A 78 3.83 5.85 12.04
CA LYS A 78 4.78 4.83 11.64
C LYS A 78 4.00 3.65 11.06
N ILE A 79 4.52 3.08 9.98
CA ILE A 79 3.94 1.89 9.35
C ILE A 79 3.90 0.68 10.30
N GLU A 80 4.78 0.65 11.30
CA GLU A 80 4.80 -0.38 12.36
C GLU A 80 3.52 -0.38 13.20
N ASP A 81 2.84 0.76 13.32
CA ASP A 81 1.66 0.95 14.16
C ASP A 81 0.34 0.87 13.34
N VAL A 82 0.42 0.49 12.06
CA VAL A 82 -0.72 0.44 11.13
C VAL A 82 -1.91 -0.31 11.72
N GLN A 83 -3.09 0.29 11.59
CA GLN A 83 -4.38 -0.31 11.92
C GLN A 83 -5.18 -0.57 10.65
N ILE A 84 -6.20 -1.43 10.76
CA ILE A 84 -7.09 -1.71 9.63
C ILE A 84 -7.82 -0.45 9.14
N SER A 85 -8.09 0.51 10.03
CA SER A 85 -8.73 1.79 9.71
C SER A 85 -7.85 2.75 8.92
N ASP A 86 -6.54 2.49 8.85
CA ASP A 86 -5.61 3.34 8.11
C ASP A 86 -5.46 2.88 6.64
N LEU A 87 -5.90 1.66 6.33
CA LEU A 87 -5.79 1.09 4.99
C LEU A 87 -6.96 1.58 4.12
N GLY A 88 -6.64 2.12 2.96
CA GLY A 88 -7.65 2.50 1.97
C GLY A 88 -8.33 1.27 1.35
N GLU A 89 -9.58 1.46 0.93
CA GLU A 89 -10.38 0.45 0.25
C GLU A 89 -10.74 0.87 -1.18
N ALA A 90 -10.73 -0.11 -2.08
CA ALA A 90 -11.23 0.02 -3.46
C ALA A 90 -11.97 -1.26 -3.86
N GLU A 91 -12.93 -1.13 -4.78
CA GLU A 91 -13.67 -2.30 -5.32
C GLU A 91 -12.79 -3.12 -6.27
N GLU A 92 -11.96 -2.44 -7.06
CA GLU A 92 -11.09 -3.08 -8.05
C GLU A 92 -9.75 -2.36 -8.16
N VAL A 93 -8.67 -3.14 -8.25
CA VAL A 93 -7.32 -2.65 -8.56
C VAL A 93 -6.73 -3.51 -9.66
N SER A 94 -6.31 -2.88 -10.75
CA SER A 94 -5.64 -3.54 -11.89
C SER A 94 -4.23 -2.99 -12.03
N ILE A 95 -3.24 -3.88 -12.13
CA ILE A 95 -1.82 -3.55 -12.23
C ILE A 95 -1.27 -4.22 -13.47
N THR A 96 -0.66 -3.43 -14.35
CA THR A 96 0.10 -3.90 -15.51
C THR A 96 1.59 -3.61 -15.29
N LYS A 97 2.41 -3.86 -16.31
CA LYS A 97 3.82 -3.48 -16.27
C LYS A 97 4.00 -1.97 -16.14
N ASP A 98 3.12 -1.20 -16.77
CA ASP A 98 3.29 0.23 -17.00
C ASP A 98 2.29 1.07 -16.20
N ASP A 99 1.13 0.50 -15.83
CA ASP A 99 0.02 1.24 -15.24
C ASP A 99 -0.54 0.57 -13.98
N THR A 100 -1.12 1.40 -13.11
CA THR A 100 -1.97 0.97 -11.99
C THR A 100 -3.27 1.75 -12.01
N LEU A 101 -4.39 1.03 -11.99
CA LEU A 101 -5.74 1.60 -11.96
C LEU A 101 -6.42 1.19 -10.66
N ILE A 102 -6.79 2.19 -9.85
CA ILE A 102 -7.57 2.00 -8.62
C ILE A 102 -8.98 2.54 -8.91
N LEU A 103 -9.97 1.65 -8.88
CA LEU A 103 -11.33 1.97 -9.28
C LEU A 103 -12.27 1.86 -8.08
N ARG A 104 -13.19 2.84 -7.99
CA ARG A 104 -14.27 2.86 -6.99
C ARG A 104 -13.71 2.76 -5.56
N GLY A 105 -12.86 3.73 -5.21
CA GLY A 105 -12.42 3.90 -3.83
C GLY A 105 -13.61 4.14 -2.90
N LYS A 106 -13.54 3.62 -1.67
CA LYS A 106 -14.57 3.82 -0.65
C LYS A 106 -14.12 4.89 0.32
N VAL A 107 -14.97 5.91 0.50
CA VAL A 107 -14.77 7.00 1.47
C VAL A 107 -15.75 6.82 2.62
#